data_AF-A0A401UT98-F1
#
_entry.id   AF-A0A401UT98-F1
#
_cell.length_a   1.000
_cell.length_b   1.000
_cell.length_c   1.000
_cell.angle_alpha   90.00
_cell.angle_beta   90.00
_cell.angle_gamma   90.00
#
_symmetry.space_group_name_H-M   'P 1'
#
loop_
_entity.id
_entity.type
_entity.pdbx_description
1 polymer ?
#
loop_
_entity_poly.entity_id
_entity_poly.type
_entity_poly.pdbx_seq_one_letter_code
_entity_poly.pdbx_strand_id
1 'polypeptide(L)' 'MSESKEFQVILQVIVSRLVQMITKEMNISDKDALNSLYSSKLYEKLEQEETKLWHLSVPTLYSIYVEEIKTGKISFPEEA' A
#
# COMPACT_ATOMS: atom_id res chain seq x y z
N MET A 1 -11.00 12.32 -20.24
CA MET A 1 -11.34 11.74 -18.92
C MET A 1 -10.21 12.15 -18.00
N SER A 2 -10.49 12.83 -16.89
CA SER A 2 -9.46 13.43 -16.04
C SER A 2 -8.56 12.35 -15.43
N GLU A 3 -7.24 12.52 -15.53
CA GLU A 3 -6.18 11.60 -15.06
C GLU A 3 -6.41 11.08 -13.63
N SER A 4 -7.05 11.88 -12.77
CA SER A 4 -7.41 11.51 -11.39
C SER A 4 -8.33 10.29 -11.26
N LYS A 5 -9.10 9.93 -12.31
CA LYS A 5 -9.94 8.71 -12.28
C LYS A 5 -9.12 7.44 -12.46
N GLU A 6 -8.06 7.48 -13.26
CA GLU A 6 -7.21 6.32 -13.50
C GLU A 6 -6.41 5.97 -12.24
N PHE A 7 -5.84 6.98 -11.58
CA PHE A 7 -5.18 6.82 -10.29
C PHE A 7 -6.09 6.18 -9.24
N GLN A 8 -7.32 6.68 -9.06
CA GLN A 8 -8.26 6.11 -8.08
C GLN A 8 -8.62 4.64 -8.37
N VAL A 9 -8.79 4.27 -9.64
CA VAL A 9 -9.09 2.89 -10.03
C VAL A 9 -7.88 1.99 -9.73
N ILE A 10 -6.67 2.42 -10.09
CA ILE A 10 -5.45 1.65 -9.83
C ILE A 10 -5.21 1.51 -8.32
N LEU A 11 -5.38 2.59 -7.56
CA LEU A 11 -5.25 2.60 -6.11
C LEU A 11 -6.19 1.58 -5.46
N GLN A 12 -7.47 1.54 -5.86
CA GLN A 12 -8.43 0.55 -5.34
C GLN A 12 -8.02 -0.90 -5.65
N VAL A 13 -7.48 -1.16 -6.84
CA VAL A 13 -6.96 -2.48 -7.21
C VAL A 13 -5.75 -2.86 -6.37
N ILE A 14 -4.81 -1.94 -6.15
CA ILE A 14 -3.62 -2.16 -5.33
C ILE A 14 -4.00 -2.43 -3.88
N VAL A 15 -4.88 -1.61 -3.30
CA VAL A 15 -5.38 -1.77 -1.93
C VAL A 15 -6.02 -3.14 -1.76
N SER A 16 -6.90 -3.53 -2.68
CA SER A 16 -7.56 -4.85 -2.63
C SER A 16 -6.54 -6.00 -2.64
N ARG A 17 -5.51 -5.90 -3.49
CA ARG A 17 -4.46 -6.94 -3.57
C ARG A 17 -3.54 -6.94 -2.34
N LEU A 18 -3.21 -5.77 -1.80
CA LEU A 18 -2.41 -5.64 -0.58
C LEU A 18 -3.13 -6.25 0.61
N VAL A 19 -4.42 -5.95 0.78
CA VAL A 19 -5.25 -6.51 1.86
C VAL A 19 -5.25 -8.03 1.79
N GLN A 20 -5.49 -8.62 0.60
CA GLN A 20 -5.44 -10.07 0.40
C GLN A 20 -4.08 -10.69 0.75
N MET A 21 -2.99 -9.96 0.47
CA MET A 21 -1.64 -10.41 0.82
C MET A 21 -1.39 -10.31 2.33
N ILE A 22 -1.84 -9.23 2.97
CA ILE A 22 -1.73 -9.02 4.42
C ILE A 22 -2.55 -10.05 5.18
N THR A 23 -3.81 -10.30 4.81
CA THR A 23 -4.66 -11.30 5.48
C THR A 23 -4.04 -12.69 5.40
N LYS A 24 -3.50 -13.05 4.22
CA LYS A 24 -2.85 -14.35 4.01
C LYS A 24 -1.56 -14.51 4.82
N GLU A 25 -0.68 -13.52 4.79
CA GLU A 25 0.65 -13.61 5.42
C GLU A 25 0.62 -13.36 6.93
N MET A 26 -0.22 -12.44 7.40
CA MET A 26 -0.36 -12.13 8.84
C MET A 26 -1.46 -12.93 9.54
N ASN A 27 -2.23 -13.73 8.79
CA ASN A 27 -3.34 -14.54 9.29
C ASN A 27 -4.38 -13.73 10.09
N ILE A 28 -4.71 -12.54 9.58
CA ILE A 28 -5.71 -11.63 10.16
C ILE A 28 -6.94 -11.49 9.24
N SER A 29 -8.06 -11.00 9.77
CA SER A 29 -9.28 -10.79 9.00
C SER A 29 -9.13 -9.65 7.99
N ASP A 30 -9.90 -9.66 6.89
CA ASP A 30 -9.90 -8.57 5.90
C ASP A 30 -10.12 -7.19 6.52
N LYS A 31 -11.01 -7.12 7.52
CA LYS A 31 -11.28 -5.89 8.27
C LYS A 31 -10.05 -5.39 9.04
N ASP A 32 -9.32 -6.28 9.69
CA ASP A 32 -8.10 -5.95 10.44
C ASP A 32 -6.97 -5.55 9.49
N ALA A 33 -6.82 -6.28 8.38
CA ALA A 33 -5.86 -5.95 7.33
C ALA A 33 -6.14 -4.58 6.70
N LEU A 34 -7.39 -4.28 6.36
CA LEU A 34 -7.80 -2.95 5.89
C LEU A 34 -7.49 -1.88 6.93
N ASN A 35 -7.89 -2.08 8.18
CA ASN A 35 -7.69 -1.10 9.24
C ASN A 35 -6.19 -0.83 9.48
N SER A 36 -5.37 -1.88 9.46
CA SER A 36 -3.92 -1.79 9.61
C SER A 36 -3.26 -1.11 8.40
N LEU A 37 -3.71 -1.43 7.17
CA LEU A 37 -3.22 -0.77 5.96
C LEU A 37 -3.59 0.72 5.95
N TYR A 38 -4.85 1.07 6.21
CA TYR A 38 -5.29 2.49 6.24
C TYR A 38 -4.62 3.29 7.36
N SER A 39 -4.19 2.64 8.44
CA SER A 39 -3.44 3.28 9.53
C SER A 39 -1.93 3.35 9.28
N SER A 40 -1.44 2.76 8.18
CA SER A 40 -0.01 2.74 7.84
C SER A 40 0.41 4.00 7.09
N LYS A 41 1.66 4.43 7.31
CA LYS A 41 2.29 5.50 6.55
C LYS A 41 2.43 5.12 5.08
N LEU A 42 2.55 3.84 4.76
CA LEU A 42 2.50 3.38 3.38
C LEU A 42 1.24 3.85 2.68
N TYR A 43 0.06 3.65 3.28
CA TYR A 43 -1.20 4.06 2.66
C TYR A 43 -1.32 5.58 2.55
N GLU A 44 -0.93 6.32 3.60
CA GLU A 44 -0.89 7.79 3.61
C GLU A 44 -0.05 8.34 2.44
N LYS A 45 1.03 7.66 2.06
CA LYS A 45 1.84 8.03 0.89
C LYS A 45 1.27 7.49 -0.41
N LEU A 46 0.71 6.29 -0.41
CA LEU A 46 0.14 5.64 -1.59
C LEU A 46 -1.07 6.40 -2.15
N GLU A 47 -1.85 7.08 -1.31
CA GLU A 47 -2.95 7.96 -1.74
C GLU A 47 -2.46 9.28 -2.37
N GLN A 48 -1.18 9.63 -2.20
CA GLN A 48 -0.58 10.82 -2.81
C GLN A 48 -0.06 10.47 -4.20
N GLU A 49 -0.76 10.92 -5.24
CA GLU A 49 -0.43 10.64 -6.65
C GLU A 49 1.03 11.01 -6.99
N GLU A 50 1.53 12.10 -6.42
CA GLU A 50 2.90 12.63 -6.62
C GLU A 50 4.00 11.67 -6.18
N THR A 51 3.73 10.78 -5.21
CA THR A 51 4.71 9.81 -4.72
C THR A 51 4.98 8.68 -5.73
N LYS A 52 4.07 8.50 -6.70
CA LYS A 52 4.10 7.42 -7.71
C LYS A 52 4.26 6.02 -7.12
N LEU A 53 3.96 5.81 -5.83
CA LEU A 53 4.04 4.50 -5.20
C LEU A 53 3.08 3.49 -5.84
N TRP A 54 2.00 3.97 -6.43
CA TRP A 54 1.04 3.17 -7.21
C TRP A 54 1.64 2.59 -8.50
N HIS A 55 2.83 3.02 -8.94
CA HIS A 55 3.61 2.36 -10.00
C HIS A 55 4.37 1.13 -9.51
N LEU A 56 4.59 1.00 -8.19
CA LEU A 56 5.30 -0.13 -7.62
C LEU A 56 4.44 -1.39 -7.66
N SER A 57 5.11 -2.54 -7.78
CA SER A 57 4.42 -3.83 -7.75
C SER A 57 3.85 -4.09 -6.34
N VAL A 58 2.69 -4.77 -6.26
CA VAL A 58 2.05 -5.14 -4.99
C VAL A 58 3.01 -5.83 -3.99
N PRO A 59 3.88 -6.77 -4.41
CA PRO A 59 4.85 -7.38 -3.49
C PRO A 59 5.88 -6.38 -2.92
N THR A 60 6.26 -5.36 -3.70
CA THR A 60 7.15 -4.29 -3.25
C THR A 60 6.47 -3.44 -2.18
N LEU A 61 5.24 -3.00 -2.45
CA LEU A 61 4.42 -2.27 -1.49
C LEU A 61 4.20 -3.08 -0.21
N TYR A 62 3.93 -4.38 -0.33
CA TYR A 62 3.82 -5.27 0.82
C TYR A 62 5.13 -5.36 1.62
N SER A 63 6.28 -5.43 0.95
CA SER A 63 7.57 -5.46 1.63
C SER A 63 7.84 -4.17 2.43
N ILE A 64 7.48 -3.02 1.86
CA ILE A 64 7.55 -1.71 2.54
C ILE A 64 6.60 -1.68 3.76
N TYR A 65 5.37 -2.16 3.60
CA TYR A 65 4.42 -2.29 4.71
C TYR A 65 4.99 -3.16 5.84
N VAL A 66 5.57 -4.33 5.49
CA VAL A 66 6.17 -5.23 6.49
C VAL A 66 7.38 -4.59 7.17
N GLU A 67 8.20 -3.85 6.44
CA GLU A 67 9.30 -3.07 7.03
C GLU A 67 8.79 -2.02 8.01
N GLU A 68 7.72 -1.30 7.66
CA GLU A 68 7.07 -0.32 8.53
C GLU A 68 6.58 -0.97 9.83
N ILE A 69 5.87 -2.10 9.73
CA ILE A 69 5.35 -2.81 10.90
C ILE A 69 6.49 -3.37 11.78
N LYS A 70 7.58 -3.86 11.17
CA LYS A 70 8.71 -4.45 11.91
C LYS A 70 9.62 -3.41 12.57
N THR A 71 9.84 -2.28 11.91
CA THR A 71 10.86 -1.30 12.33
C THR A 71 10.27 0.01 12.85
N GLY A 72 8.99 0.26 12.60
CA GLY A 72 8.33 1.56 12.83
C GLY A 72 8.79 2.66 11.87
N LYS A 73 9.66 2.33 10.90
CA LYS A 73 10.21 3.25 9.91
C LYS A 73 9.80 2.78 8.52
N ILE A 74 9.51 3.72 7.66
CA ILE A 74 9.19 3.47 6.26
C ILE A 74 10.29 4.03 5.39
N SER A 75 10.91 3.17 4.59
CA SER A 75 11.88 3.57 3.57
C SER A 75 11.26 3.29 2.21
N PHE A 76 10.99 4.35 1.47
CA PHE A 76 10.62 4.20 0.07
C PHE A 76 11.90 4.04 -0.74
N PRO A 77 11.90 3.17 -1.76
CA PRO A 77 12.95 3.22 -2.77
C PRO A 77 12.78 4.54 -3.53
N GLU A 78 13.39 5.61 -3.05
CA GLU A 78 13.56 6.83 -3.85
C GLU A 78 14.35 6.44 -5.10
N GLU A 79 13.85 6.88 -6.24
CA GLU A 79 14.49 6.81 -7.55
C GLU A 79 15.89 7.44 -7.40
N ALA A 80 16.93 6.61 -7.48
CA ALA A 80 18.32 7.04 -7.46
C ALA A 80 18.67 7.91 -8.68
#